data_AF-A0A2H0ETP6-F1
#
_entry.id   AF-A0A2H0ETP6-F1
#
_cell.length_a   1.000
_cell.length_b   1.000
_cell.length_c   1.000
_cell.angle_alpha   90.00
_cell.angle_beta   90.00
_cell.angle_gamma   90.00
#
_symmetry.space_group_name_H-M   'P 1'
#
loop_
_entity.id
_entity.type
_entity.pdbx_description
1 polymer ?
#
loop_
_entity_poly.entity_id
_entity_poly.type
_entity_poly.pdbx_seq_one_letter_code
_entity_poly.pdbx_strand_id
1 'polypeptide(L)'
;MTAFRAFARLAALALTLWAQAAAAQLGGVYLGLGAAEGWRLEIAAKGDAYAVVLTEPDGAARAFSADRLGDSAEGVATLSSGEALLRIAPEAVGARVVAIPFDGVRTLDAGRTRTLAFRREDVALPQQPKRFLPAPTGPVRAFDARAFVESYPFWEPQGALWAYEALEPRHRTVIRLFALVQADLLWKLCQSPQRGAGLAEALRGQGVVCADVVNAVAAAQAGGA
;
A
#
# COMPACT_ATOMS: atom_id res chain seq x y z
N MET A 1 -32.50 -46.02 20.21
CA MET A 1 -31.80 -45.28 19.14
C MET A 1 -32.41 -43.88 19.02
N THR A 2 -32.12 -42.96 19.95
CA THR A 2 -32.79 -41.64 20.02
C THR A 2 -32.00 -40.60 20.85
N ALA A 3 -30.66 -40.61 20.82
CA ALA A 3 -29.86 -39.74 21.70
C ALA A 3 -28.69 -38.99 21.03
N PHE A 4 -28.58 -39.00 19.69
CA PHE A 4 -27.40 -38.45 19.00
C PHE A 4 -27.67 -37.27 18.04
N ARG A 5 -28.85 -36.64 18.11
CA ARG A 5 -29.23 -35.54 17.18
C ARG A 5 -29.31 -34.14 17.80
N ALA A 6 -28.96 -33.97 19.07
CA ALA A 6 -29.13 -32.69 19.78
C ALA A 6 -27.86 -31.80 19.83
N PHE A 7 -26.67 -32.34 19.55
CA PHE A 7 -25.42 -31.57 19.72
C PHE A 7 -24.96 -30.77 18.49
N ALA A 8 -25.56 -30.99 17.32
CA ALA A 8 -25.10 -30.35 16.07
C ALA A 8 -25.63 -28.92 15.84
N ARG A 9 -26.53 -28.41 16.68
CA ARG A 9 -27.13 -27.07 16.49
C ARG A 9 -26.54 -25.96 17.38
N LEU A 10 -25.71 -26.30 18.36
CA LEU A 10 -25.07 -25.30 19.25
C LEU A 10 -23.69 -24.83 18.78
N ALA A 11 -23.05 -25.55 17.85
CA ALA A 11 -21.74 -25.15 17.31
C ALA A 11 -21.82 -24.10 16.18
N ALA A 12 -23.01 -23.86 15.62
CA ALA A 12 -23.20 -22.92 14.51
C ALA A 12 -23.34 -21.44 14.94
N LEU A 13 -23.56 -21.16 16.23
CA LEU A 13 -23.73 -19.79 16.73
C LEU A 13 -22.45 -19.15 17.31
N ALA A 14 -21.37 -19.91 17.49
CA ALA A 14 -20.13 -19.40 18.10
C ALA A 14 -19.12 -18.86 17.07
N LEU A 15 -19.29 -19.17 15.78
CA LEU A 15 -18.36 -18.74 14.71
C LEU A 15 -18.73 -17.41 14.04
N THR A 16 -19.88 -16.81 14.36
CA THR A 16 -20.30 -15.51 13.79
C THR A 16 -19.90 -14.30 14.64
N LEU A 17 -19.33 -14.50 15.83
CA LEU A 17 -19.03 -13.42 16.77
C LEU A 17 -17.59 -12.85 16.68
N TRP A 18 -16.74 -13.41 15.84
CA TRP A 18 -15.32 -13.01 15.74
C TRP A 18 -14.97 -12.22 14.46
N ALA A 19 -15.95 -11.94 13.60
CA ALA A 19 -15.75 -11.14 12.37
C ALA A 19 -16.13 -9.66 12.52
N GLN A 20 -16.47 -9.20 13.74
CA GLN A 20 -16.84 -7.80 14.02
C GLN A 20 -15.72 -7.00 14.72
N ALA A 21 -14.49 -7.51 14.75
CA ALA A 21 -13.36 -6.77 15.27
C ALA A 21 -12.69 -5.96 14.16
N ALA A 22 -12.90 -4.63 14.23
CA ALA A 22 -12.24 -3.58 13.46
C ALA A 22 -12.72 -3.36 12.02
N ALA A 23 -13.92 -2.79 11.86
CA ALA A 23 -13.97 -1.58 11.04
C ALA A 23 -12.93 -0.63 11.66
N ALA A 24 -11.74 -0.56 11.07
CA ALA A 24 -10.58 0.09 11.65
C ALA A 24 -10.93 1.55 11.92
N GLN A 25 -11.27 1.87 13.18
CA GLN A 25 -11.53 3.24 13.57
C GLN A 25 -10.28 4.04 13.22
N LEU A 26 -10.44 5.06 12.36
CA LEU A 26 -9.36 5.97 11.97
C LEU A 26 -8.63 6.60 13.16
N GLY A 27 -9.16 6.51 14.38
CA GLY A 27 -8.49 6.96 15.59
C GLY A 27 -7.11 6.33 15.79
N GLY A 28 -6.14 7.15 16.17
CA GLY A 28 -4.77 6.73 16.43
C GLY A 28 -3.73 7.73 15.96
N VAL A 29 -2.48 7.32 16.11
CA VAL A 29 -1.30 8.06 15.66
C VAL A 29 -0.70 7.34 14.47
N TYR A 30 -0.34 8.10 13.44
CA TYR A 30 0.23 7.57 12.23
C TYR A 30 1.49 8.33 11.81
N LEU A 31 2.42 7.59 11.22
CA LEU A 31 3.70 8.07 10.70
C LEU A 31 3.69 7.97 9.18
N GLY A 32 4.06 9.04 8.51
CA GLY A 32 4.06 9.09 7.05
C GLY A 32 5.16 8.23 6.40
N LEU A 33 4.86 7.72 5.22
CA LEU A 33 5.71 6.84 4.41
C LEU A 33 5.89 7.44 3.00
N GLY A 34 7.04 7.19 2.38
CA GLY A 34 7.32 7.60 0.99
C GLY A 34 7.15 9.10 0.80
N ALA A 35 6.18 9.51 -0.04
CA ALA A 35 5.88 10.93 -0.27
C ALA A 35 5.39 11.68 0.99
N ALA A 36 4.98 10.97 2.03
CA ALA A 36 4.58 11.52 3.33
C ALA A 36 5.69 11.40 4.40
N GLU A 37 6.91 11.02 4.04
CA GLU A 37 8.00 10.91 5.02
C GLU A 37 8.20 12.24 5.78
N GLY A 38 8.35 12.13 7.11
CA GLY A 38 8.42 13.29 8.02
C GLY A 38 7.05 13.83 8.46
N TRP A 39 5.94 13.42 7.84
CA TRP A 39 4.60 13.79 8.29
C TRP A 39 4.15 12.92 9.47
N ARG A 40 3.32 13.48 10.34
CA ARG A 40 2.62 12.76 11.41
C ARG A 40 1.15 13.14 11.41
N LEU A 41 0.29 12.14 11.55
CA LEU A 41 -1.17 12.30 11.52
C LEU A 41 -1.73 11.74 12.83
N GLU A 42 -2.45 12.56 13.58
CA GLU A 42 -3.13 12.15 14.81
C GLU A 42 -4.63 12.34 14.60
N ILE A 43 -5.41 11.29 14.88
CA ILE A 43 -6.85 11.29 14.68
C ILE A 43 -7.50 10.87 15.98
N ALA A 44 -8.44 11.69 16.46
CA ALA A 44 -9.28 11.38 17.60
C ALA A 44 -10.76 11.47 17.22
N ALA A 45 -11.56 10.52 17.66
CA ALA A 45 -13.01 10.59 17.49
C ALA A 45 -13.59 11.77 18.30
N LYS A 46 -14.49 12.55 17.70
CA LYS A 46 -15.15 13.69 18.33
C LYS A 46 -16.62 13.73 17.91
N GLY A 47 -17.46 12.95 18.60
CA GLY A 47 -18.87 12.77 18.23
C GLY A 47 -18.99 12.13 16.84
N ASP A 48 -19.71 12.80 15.94
CA ASP A 48 -19.92 12.35 14.55
C ASP A 48 -18.80 12.75 13.59
N ALA A 49 -17.75 13.41 14.09
CA ALA A 49 -16.58 13.84 13.34
C ALA A 49 -15.29 13.28 13.93
N TYR A 50 -14.17 13.63 13.30
CA TYR A 50 -12.82 13.40 13.77
C TYR A 50 -12.12 14.74 14.02
N ALA A 51 -11.46 14.86 15.17
CA ALA A 51 -10.45 15.88 15.38
C ALA A 51 -9.12 15.34 14.82
N VAL A 52 -8.54 16.05 13.86
CA VAL A 52 -7.31 15.65 13.20
C VAL A 52 -6.23 16.68 13.47
N VAL A 53 -5.03 16.23 13.81
CA VAL A 53 -3.82 17.04 13.85
C VAL A 53 -2.83 16.48 12.83
N LEU A 54 -2.43 17.31 11.88
CA LEU A 54 -1.46 16.96 10.85
C LEU A 54 -0.19 17.78 11.06
N THR A 55 0.90 17.12 11.38
CA THR A 55 2.23 17.72 11.51
C THR A 55 3.00 17.50 10.23
N GLU A 56 3.41 18.59 9.59
CA GLU A 56 4.21 18.58 8.37
C GLU A 56 5.71 18.37 8.66
N PRO A 57 6.56 18.07 7.66
CA PRO A 57 7.99 17.83 7.85
C PRO A 57 8.76 19.02 8.46
N ASP A 58 8.18 20.22 8.38
CA ASP A 58 8.68 21.44 9.03
C ASP A 58 8.40 21.48 10.54
N GLY A 59 7.66 20.50 11.07
CA GLY A 59 7.21 20.42 12.45
C GLY A 59 5.94 21.24 12.74
N ALA A 60 5.35 21.91 11.75
CA ALA A 60 4.14 22.69 11.92
C ALA A 60 2.92 21.77 12.05
N ALA A 61 2.28 21.79 13.21
CA ALA A 61 1.04 21.05 13.48
C ALA A 61 -0.19 21.89 13.11
N ARG A 62 -1.08 21.31 12.28
CA ARG A 62 -2.34 21.93 11.85
C ARG A 62 -3.51 21.08 12.29
N ALA A 63 -4.38 21.66 13.11
CA ALA A 63 -5.60 21.00 13.55
C ALA A 63 -6.76 21.32 12.61
N PHE A 64 -7.59 20.33 12.30
CA PHE A 64 -8.83 20.50 11.55
C PHE A 64 -9.88 19.47 11.97
N SER A 65 -11.14 19.75 11.61
CA SER A 65 -12.25 18.80 11.78
C SER A 65 -12.46 18.06 10.47
N ALA A 66 -12.63 16.74 10.54
CA ALA A 66 -12.99 15.91 9.40
C ALA A 66 -14.31 15.19 9.67
N ASP A 67 -15.27 15.38 8.78
CA ASP A 67 -16.58 14.74 8.84
C ASP A 67 -16.44 13.27 8.48
N ARG A 68 -17.23 12.41 9.15
CA ARG A 68 -17.24 10.98 8.85
C ARG A 68 -18.00 10.73 7.54
N LEU A 69 -17.38 9.94 6.66
CA LEU A 69 -17.96 9.50 5.39
C LEU A 69 -17.78 7.98 5.25
N GLY A 70 -18.75 7.21 5.74
CA GLY A 70 -18.61 5.75 5.86
C GLY A 70 -17.47 5.38 6.80
N ASP A 71 -16.51 4.60 6.30
CA ASP A 71 -15.27 4.24 7.01
C ASP A 71 -14.14 5.27 6.82
N SER A 72 -14.38 6.30 5.98
CA SER A 72 -13.43 7.38 5.72
C SER A 72 -13.78 8.66 6.50
N ALA A 73 -12.88 9.62 6.49
CA ALA A 73 -13.11 10.98 6.99
C ALA A 73 -12.70 12.00 5.93
N GLU A 74 -13.39 13.14 5.88
CA GLU A 74 -13.11 14.21 4.93
C GLU A 74 -13.14 15.58 5.60
N GLY A 75 -12.16 16.44 5.34
CA GLY A 75 -12.11 17.77 5.94
C GLY A 75 -11.17 18.72 5.21
N VAL A 76 -11.36 20.02 5.39
CA VAL A 76 -10.47 21.04 4.82
C VAL A 76 -9.36 21.36 5.81
N ALA A 77 -8.11 21.35 5.34
CA ALA A 77 -6.94 21.71 6.13
C ALA A 77 -6.11 22.79 5.43
N THR A 78 -5.47 23.65 6.21
CA THR A 78 -4.49 24.63 5.72
C THR A 78 -3.08 24.05 5.80
N LEU A 79 -2.54 23.59 4.67
CA LEU A 79 -1.20 23.05 4.54
C LEU A 79 -0.18 24.13 4.20
N SER A 80 1.12 23.83 4.27
CA SER A 80 2.19 24.74 3.86
C SER A 80 2.05 25.17 2.38
N SER A 81 1.46 24.28 1.57
CA SER A 81 1.17 24.49 0.15
C SER A 81 -0.15 25.22 -0.13
N GLY A 82 -0.93 25.57 0.89
CA GLY A 82 -2.24 26.20 0.79
C GLY A 82 -3.36 25.35 1.36
N GLU A 83 -4.61 25.79 1.17
CA GLU A 83 -5.77 25.01 1.58
C GLU A 83 -5.96 23.78 0.70
N ALA A 84 -6.33 22.66 1.30
CA ALA A 84 -6.65 21.41 0.62
C ALA A 84 -7.83 20.69 1.28
N LEU A 85 -8.64 20.04 0.46
CA LEU A 85 -9.55 19.00 0.92
C LEU A 85 -8.76 17.72 1.16
N LEU A 86 -8.86 17.18 2.36
CA LEU A 86 -8.20 15.93 2.75
C LEU A 86 -9.25 14.84 2.92
N ARG A 87 -9.05 13.72 2.25
CA ARG A 87 -9.83 12.50 2.45
C ARG A 87 -8.94 11.41 3.04
N ILE A 88 -9.33 10.91 4.21
CA ILE A 88 -8.58 9.93 5.00
C ILE A 88 -9.34 8.61 4.94
N ALA A 89 -8.73 7.57 4.39
CA ALA A 89 -9.29 6.22 4.33
C ALA A 89 -8.41 5.25 5.14
N PRO A 90 -9.01 4.33 5.91
CA PRO A 90 -8.25 3.31 6.62
C PRO A 90 -7.59 2.33 5.63
N GLU A 91 -6.44 1.82 6.02
CA GLU A 91 -5.70 0.75 5.34
C GLU A 91 -5.37 -0.36 6.34
N ALA A 92 -5.02 -1.55 5.85
CA ALA A 92 -4.77 -2.74 6.69
C ALA A 92 -3.78 -2.48 7.85
N VAL A 93 -2.76 -1.63 7.63
CA VAL A 93 -1.71 -1.30 8.61
C VAL A 93 -1.58 0.21 8.88
N GLY A 94 -2.58 1.00 8.50
CA GLY A 94 -2.41 2.45 8.44
C GLY A 94 -3.60 3.24 7.91
N ALA A 95 -3.28 4.32 7.21
CA ALA A 95 -4.25 5.17 6.55
C ALA A 95 -3.68 5.74 5.25
N ARG A 96 -4.55 5.95 4.26
CA ARG A 96 -4.25 6.71 3.05
C ARG A 96 -4.92 8.07 3.15
N VAL A 97 -4.17 9.13 2.89
CA VAL A 97 -4.69 10.50 2.81
C VAL A 97 -4.57 10.99 1.39
N VAL A 98 -5.69 11.34 0.77
CA VAL A 98 -5.73 12.03 -0.52
C VAL A 98 -5.89 13.52 -0.25
N ALA A 99 -4.91 14.31 -0.70
CA ALA A 99 -4.90 15.76 -0.57
C ALA A 99 -5.21 16.40 -1.93
N ILE A 100 -6.32 17.13 -2.02
CA ILE A 100 -6.77 17.82 -3.24
C ILE A 100 -6.72 19.33 -2.94
N PRO A 101 -5.72 20.05 -3.47
CA PRO A 101 -5.55 21.47 -3.19
C PRO A 101 -6.65 22.29 -3.86
N PHE A 102 -6.94 23.46 -3.30
CA PHE A 102 -7.77 24.46 -3.98
C PHE A 102 -6.94 25.34 -4.95
N ASP A 103 -7.57 25.85 -5.99
CA ASP A 103 -6.96 26.71 -7.02
C ASP A 103 -6.94 28.22 -6.69
N GLY A 104 -7.12 28.58 -5.41
CA GLY A 104 -7.18 29.97 -4.95
C GLY A 104 -8.57 30.63 -5.11
N VAL A 105 -9.45 30.06 -5.95
CA VAL A 105 -10.86 30.46 -6.09
C VAL A 105 -11.80 29.44 -5.41
N ARG A 106 -11.23 28.60 -4.53
CA ARG A 106 -11.92 27.50 -3.83
C ARG A 106 -12.51 26.43 -4.75
N THR A 107 -11.97 26.26 -5.96
CA THR A 107 -12.25 25.08 -6.78
C THR A 107 -11.18 24.03 -6.52
N LEU A 108 -11.58 22.76 -6.47
CA LEU A 108 -10.64 21.65 -6.31
C LEU A 108 -9.79 21.48 -7.57
N ASP A 109 -8.48 21.50 -7.41
CA ASP A 109 -7.52 21.25 -8.48
C ASP A 109 -7.10 19.78 -8.48
N ALA A 110 -7.86 18.97 -9.23
CA ALA A 110 -7.61 17.54 -9.36
C ALA A 110 -6.22 17.24 -9.96
N GLY A 111 -5.66 18.14 -10.78
CA GLY A 111 -4.36 17.97 -11.43
C GLY A 111 -3.18 18.04 -10.45
N ARG A 112 -3.39 18.61 -9.27
CA ARG A 112 -2.39 18.68 -8.19
C ARG A 112 -2.71 17.74 -7.02
N THR A 113 -3.58 16.75 -7.22
CA THR A 113 -3.91 15.75 -6.21
C THR A 113 -2.67 14.96 -5.79
N ARG A 114 -2.50 14.75 -4.48
CA ARG A 114 -1.45 13.90 -3.93
C ARG A 114 -2.05 12.80 -3.08
N THR A 115 -1.45 11.62 -3.14
CA THR A 115 -1.76 10.51 -2.23
C THR A 115 -0.60 10.33 -1.27
N LEU A 116 -0.90 10.38 0.01
CA LEU A 116 0.04 10.25 1.12
C LEU A 116 -0.28 8.97 1.88
N ALA A 117 0.73 8.15 2.12
CA ALA A 117 0.58 6.90 2.86
C ALA A 117 1.08 7.07 4.29
N PHE A 118 0.33 6.53 5.24
CA PHE A 118 0.68 6.57 6.65
C PHE A 118 0.55 5.17 7.25
N ARG A 119 1.50 4.78 8.11
CA ARG A 119 1.39 3.58 8.96
C ARG A 119 0.94 3.98 10.35
N ARG A 120 0.26 3.10 11.08
CA ARG A 120 0.07 3.33 12.53
C ARG A 120 1.41 3.26 13.27
N GLU A 121 1.56 4.08 14.30
CA GLU A 121 2.79 4.16 15.10
C GLU A 121 3.08 2.85 15.86
N ASP A 122 2.05 2.15 16.31
CA ASP A 122 2.12 0.89 17.06
C ASP A 122 2.35 -0.35 16.17
N VAL A 123 2.29 -0.19 14.84
CA VAL A 123 2.58 -1.27 13.90
C VAL A 123 4.09 -1.29 13.61
N ALA A 124 4.74 -2.35 14.08
CA ALA A 124 6.12 -2.64 13.75
C ALA A 124 6.27 -2.84 12.24
N LEU A 125 7.17 -2.07 11.63
CA LEU A 125 7.58 -2.34 10.26
C LEU A 125 8.36 -3.66 10.21
N PRO A 126 8.21 -4.44 9.13
CA PRO A 126 9.10 -5.57 8.92
C PRO A 126 10.54 -5.08 8.93
N GLN A 127 11.44 -5.86 9.55
CA GLN A 127 12.86 -5.51 9.54
C GLN A 127 13.34 -5.42 8.10
N GLN A 128 14.02 -4.32 7.79
CA GLN A 128 14.61 -4.15 6.48
C GLN A 128 15.65 -5.27 6.27
N PRO A 129 15.66 -5.94 5.12
CA PRO A 129 16.62 -7.00 4.85
C PRO A 129 18.06 -6.50 4.97
N LYS A 130 18.95 -7.39 5.45
CA LYS A 130 20.36 -7.04 5.73
C LYS A 130 21.11 -6.54 4.48
N ARG A 131 20.68 -6.92 3.27
CA ARG A 131 21.29 -6.47 2.01
C ARG A 131 20.36 -5.61 1.17
N PHE A 132 19.56 -4.77 1.84
CA PHE A 132 18.78 -3.78 1.11
C PHE A 132 19.69 -2.85 0.30
N LEU A 133 19.39 -2.73 -0.99
CA LEU A 133 19.96 -1.73 -1.88
C LEU A 133 18.85 -0.77 -2.36
N PRO A 134 19.16 0.52 -2.60
CA PRO A 134 18.21 1.42 -3.24
C PRO A 134 17.92 0.98 -4.68
N ALA A 135 16.74 1.36 -5.18
CA ALA A 135 16.36 1.10 -6.57
C ALA A 135 17.33 1.81 -7.54
N PRO A 136 17.71 1.17 -8.66
CA PRO A 136 18.41 1.88 -9.72
C PRO A 136 17.59 3.07 -10.24
N THR A 137 18.26 4.20 -10.48
CA THR A 137 17.65 5.39 -11.10
C THR A 137 17.74 5.37 -12.63
N GLY A 138 18.36 4.33 -13.21
CA GLY A 138 18.44 4.08 -14.65
C GLY A 138 18.88 2.65 -14.95
N PRO A 139 19.00 2.27 -16.24
CA PRO A 139 19.53 0.97 -16.64
C PRO A 139 20.94 0.73 -16.09
N VAL A 140 21.17 -0.45 -15.53
CA VAL A 140 22.47 -0.86 -14.98
C VAL A 140 22.98 -2.11 -15.68
N ARG A 141 24.31 -2.30 -15.70
CA ARG A 141 24.93 -3.43 -16.44
C ARG A 141 24.87 -4.75 -15.67
N ALA A 142 24.94 -4.68 -14.35
CA ALA A 142 24.97 -5.83 -13.47
C ALA A 142 24.29 -5.47 -12.14
N PHE A 143 23.65 -6.44 -11.52
CA PHE A 143 23.06 -6.30 -10.19
C PHE A 143 23.24 -7.58 -9.38
N ASP A 144 23.46 -7.46 -8.07
CA ASP A 144 23.59 -8.62 -7.18
C ASP A 144 22.24 -9.32 -7.01
N ALA A 145 22.14 -10.58 -7.41
CA ALA A 145 20.87 -11.31 -7.42
C ALA A 145 20.26 -11.48 -6.02
N ARG A 146 21.09 -11.62 -4.99
CA ARG A 146 20.61 -11.76 -3.62
C ARG A 146 20.05 -10.44 -3.10
N ALA A 147 20.80 -9.35 -3.26
CA ALA A 147 20.33 -8.02 -2.92
C ALA A 147 19.07 -7.65 -3.71
N PHE A 148 18.96 -8.06 -4.99
CA PHE A 148 17.74 -7.89 -5.78
C PHE A 148 16.52 -8.51 -5.10
N VAL A 149 16.55 -9.82 -4.79
CA VAL A 149 15.42 -10.52 -4.15
C VAL A 149 15.05 -9.89 -2.80
N GLU A 150 16.04 -9.42 -2.05
CA GLU A 150 15.83 -8.75 -0.77
C GLU A 150 15.29 -7.31 -0.91
N SER A 151 15.43 -6.65 -2.06
CA SER A 151 15.17 -5.21 -2.19
C SER A 151 14.03 -4.85 -3.15
N TYR A 152 13.82 -5.61 -4.22
CA TYR A 152 12.84 -5.30 -5.25
C TYR A 152 11.39 -5.10 -4.75
N PRO A 153 10.91 -5.79 -3.68
CA PRO A 153 9.54 -5.58 -3.21
C PRO A 153 9.27 -4.13 -2.82
N PHE A 154 10.30 -3.43 -2.34
CA PHE A 154 10.23 -2.06 -1.83
C PHE A 154 10.50 -0.97 -2.88
N TRP A 155 10.87 -1.35 -4.10
CA TRP A 155 11.23 -0.37 -5.15
C TRP A 155 10.02 0.08 -5.97
N GLU A 156 10.16 1.15 -6.74
CA GLU A 156 9.20 1.43 -7.81
C GLU A 156 9.30 0.37 -8.93
N PRO A 157 8.20 0.07 -9.65
CA PRO A 157 8.18 -0.89 -10.75
C PRO A 157 9.30 -0.74 -11.77
N GLN A 158 9.62 0.51 -12.14
CA GLN A 158 10.66 0.80 -13.13
C GLN A 158 12.08 0.43 -12.63
N GLY A 159 12.38 0.70 -11.36
CA GLY A 159 13.67 0.33 -10.76
C GLY A 159 13.84 -1.18 -10.65
N ALA A 160 12.76 -1.89 -10.30
CA ALA A 160 12.74 -3.35 -10.30
C ALA A 160 12.99 -3.94 -11.70
N LEU A 161 12.42 -3.34 -12.76
CA LEU A 161 12.67 -3.75 -14.14
C LEU A 161 14.15 -3.62 -14.52
N TRP A 162 14.75 -2.45 -14.29
CA TRP A 162 16.17 -2.23 -14.63
C TRP A 162 17.11 -3.16 -13.87
N ALA A 163 16.85 -3.39 -12.58
CA ALA A 163 17.65 -4.31 -11.79
C ALA A 163 17.47 -5.76 -12.25
N TYR A 164 16.23 -6.19 -12.57
CA TYR A 164 15.95 -7.53 -13.08
C TYR A 164 16.66 -7.80 -14.41
N GLU A 165 16.65 -6.84 -15.33
CA GLU A 165 17.36 -6.95 -16.61
C GLU A 165 18.88 -7.04 -16.46
N ALA A 166 19.42 -6.44 -15.41
CA ALA A 166 20.84 -6.48 -15.08
C ALA A 166 21.26 -7.77 -14.35
N LEU A 167 20.31 -8.66 -14.02
CA LEU A 167 20.64 -9.96 -13.45
C LEU A 167 21.19 -10.89 -14.53
N GLU A 168 22.27 -11.59 -14.20
CA GLU A 168 22.77 -12.66 -15.07
C GLU A 168 21.67 -13.70 -15.33
N PRO A 169 21.58 -14.28 -16.55
CA PRO A 169 20.50 -15.19 -16.93
C PRO A 169 20.29 -16.37 -15.96
N ARG A 170 21.36 -16.93 -15.40
CA ARG A 170 21.28 -18.03 -14.43
C ARG A 170 20.47 -17.67 -13.18
N HIS A 171 20.59 -16.43 -12.69
CA HIS A 171 19.86 -15.99 -11.49
C HIS A 171 18.38 -15.75 -11.78
N ARG A 172 18.05 -15.26 -12.98
CA ARG A 172 16.65 -15.12 -13.42
C ARG A 172 15.95 -16.47 -13.53
N THR A 173 16.65 -17.49 -14.02
CA THR A 173 16.17 -18.88 -14.00
C THR A 173 15.92 -19.38 -12.59
N VAL A 174 16.84 -19.13 -11.65
CA VAL A 174 16.66 -19.53 -10.25
C VAL A 174 15.45 -18.85 -9.61
N ILE A 175 15.27 -17.54 -9.81
CA ILE A 175 14.10 -16.78 -9.29
C ILE A 175 12.79 -17.41 -9.78
N ARG A 176 12.73 -17.83 -11.06
CA ARG A 176 11.54 -18.46 -11.65
C ARG A 176 11.14 -19.79 -11.00
N LEU A 177 12.04 -20.45 -10.27
CA LEU A 177 11.73 -21.68 -9.54
C LEU A 177 10.88 -21.41 -8.28
N PHE A 178 10.83 -20.17 -7.80
CA PHE A 178 10.06 -19.76 -6.63
C PHE A 178 8.75 -19.10 -7.07
N ALA A 179 7.67 -19.88 -7.18
CA ALA A 179 6.40 -19.43 -7.74
C ALA A 179 5.85 -18.15 -7.11
N LEU A 180 5.93 -18.01 -5.78
CA LEU A 180 5.45 -16.82 -5.07
C LEU A 180 6.27 -15.57 -5.43
N VAL A 181 7.61 -15.70 -5.43
CA VAL A 181 8.52 -14.60 -5.83
C VAL A 181 8.30 -14.24 -7.29
N GLN A 182 8.14 -15.23 -8.16
CA GLN A 182 7.91 -15.00 -9.58
C GLN A 182 6.57 -14.30 -9.84
N ALA A 183 5.50 -14.66 -9.13
CA ALA A 183 4.19 -14.02 -9.27
C ALA A 183 4.23 -12.56 -8.81
N ASP A 184 4.79 -12.29 -7.64
CA ASP A 184 4.97 -10.93 -7.12
C ASP A 184 5.87 -10.09 -8.04
N LEU A 185 6.99 -10.64 -8.49
CA LEU A 185 7.88 -9.99 -9.44
C LEU A 185 7.17 -9.68 -10.76
N LEU A 186 6.43 -10.63 -11.33
CA LEU A 186 5.66 -10.40 -12.56
C LEU A 186 4.64 -9.28 -12.39
N TRP A 187 3.91 -9.29 -11.28
CA TRP A 187 2.97 -8.22 -10.94
C TRP A 187 3.67 -6.87 -10.84
N LYS A 188 4.84 -6.81 -10.18
CA LYS A 188 5.68 -5.61 -10.08
C LYS A 188 6.15 -5.12 -11.45
N LEU A 189 6.73 -6.01 -12.27
CA LEU A 189 7.25 -5.66 -13.60
C LEU A 189 6.15 -5.22 -14.57
N CYS A 190 4.95 -5.78 -14.47
CA CYS A 190 3.81 -5.41 -15.29
C CYS A 190 3.24 -4.02 -14.99
N GLN A 191 3.56 -3.45 -13.83
CA GLN A 191 3.23 -2.06 -13.46
C GLN A 191 4.29 -1.05 -13.94
N SER A 192 5.40 -1.51 -14.51
CA SER A 192 6.43 -0.63 -15.04
C SER A 192 5.89 0.18 -16.24
N PRO A 193 6.16 1.50 -16.32
CA PRO A 193 5.76 2.31 -17.47
C PRO A 193 6.50 1.89 -18.75
N GLN A 194 7.65 1.20 -18.62
CA GLN A 194 8.40 0.65 -19.74
C GLN A 194 8.21 -0.87 -19.85
N ARG A 195 8.08 -1.36 -21.08
CA ARG A 195 8.10 -2.80 -21.39
C ARG A 195 9.48 -3.19 -21.92
N GLY A 196 10.35 -3.60 -21.01
CA GLY A 196 11.70 -4.03 -21.32
C GLY A 196 11.80 -5.49 -21.76
N ALA A 197 13.01 -5.88 -22.20
CA ALA A 197 13.31 -7.27 -22.57
C ALA A 197 13.19 -8.22 -21.36
N GLY A 198 13.50 -7.72 -20.15
CA GLY A 198 13.35 -8.47 -18.90
C GLY A 198 11.90 -8.87 -18.64
N LEU A 199 10.94 -7.97 -18.86
CA LEU A 199 9.52 -8.29 -18.72
C LEU A 199 9.09 -9.36 -19.73
N ALA A 200 9.49 -9.23 -20.99
CA ALA A 200 9.19 -10.22 -22.02
C ALA A 200 9.78 -11.60 -21.69
N GLU A 201 10.98 -11.64 -21.11
CA GLU A 201 11.60 -12.87 -20.63
C GLU A 201 10.88 -13.47 -19.42
N ALA A 202 10.48 -12.63 -18.45
CA ALA A 202 9.76 -13.06 -17.25
C ALA A 202 8.40 -13.68 -17.59
N LEU A 203 7.68 -13.12 -18.58
CA LEU A 203 6.40 -13.63 -19.08
C LEU A 203 6.55 -14.88 -19.96
N ARG A 204 7.76 -15.16 -20.47
CA ARG A 204 7.98 -16.26 -21.42
C ARG A 204 7.64 -17.61 -20.79
N GLY A 205 6.72 -18.32 -21.41
CA GLY A 205 6.27 -19.65 -20.98
C GLY A 205 5.24 -19.63 -19.85
N GLN A 206 4.77 -18.45 -19.43
CA GLN A 206 3.71 -18.31 -18.43
C GLN A 206 2.30 -18.36 -19.04
N GLY A 207 2.17 -18.16 -20.36
CA GLY A 207 0.88 -18.19 -21.06
C GLY A 207 -0.05 -17.04 -20.70
N VAL A 208 0.46 -15.97 -20.10
CA VAL A 208 -0.29 -14.80 -19.63
C VAL A 208 0.29 -13.51 -20.18
N VAL A 209 -0.55 -12.48 -20.28
CA VAL A 209 -0.12 -11.09 -20.50
C VAL A 209 -0.22 -10.28 -19.20
N CYS A 210 0.35 -9.08 -19.19
CA CYS A 210 0.33 -8.25 -17.99
C CYS A 210 -1.07 -7.91 -17.47
N ALA A 211 -2.06 -7.77 -18.36
CA ALA A 211 -3.44 -7.54 -17.96
C ALA A 211 -3.96 -8.71 -17.08
N ASP A 212 -3.67 -9.95 -17.46
CA ASP A 212 -4.08 -11.14 -16.71
C ASP A 212 -3.45 -11.16 -15.32
N VAL A 213 -2.14 -10.86 -15.25
CA VAL A 213 -1.40 -10.84 -13.99
C VAL A 213 -1.96 -9.78 -13.03
N VAL A 214 -2.14 -8.54 -13.51
CA VAL A 214 -2.67 -7.44 -12.68
C VAL A 214 -4.08 -7.75 -12.18
N ASN A 215 -4.94 -8.27 -13.05
CA ASN A 215 -6.32 -8.62 -12.68
C ASN A 215 -6.37 -9.77 -11.67
N ALA A 216 -5.52 -10.80 -11.84
CA ALA A 216 -5.46 -11.93 -10.91
C ALA A 216 -5.03 -11.50 -9.49
N VAL A 217 -4.04 -10.62 -9.38
CA VAL A 217 -3.60 -10.09 -8.07
C VAL A 217 -4.68 -9.22 -7.44
N ALA A 218 -5.32 -8.33 -8.22
CA ALA A 218 -6.41 -7.50 -7.70
C ALA A 218 -7.58 -8.36 -7.18
N ALA A 219 -7.93 -9.44 -7.88
CA ALA A 219 -8.97 -10.38 -7.44
C ALA A 219 -8.57 -11.12 -6.15
N ALA A 220 -7.31 -11.55 -6.02
CA ALA A 220 -6.80 -12.20 -4.82
C ALA A 220 -6.82 -11.25 -3.60
N GLN A 221 -6.41 -9.99 -3.78
CA GLN A 221 -6.44 -8.96 -2.74
C GLN A 221 -7.87 -8.63 -2.29
N ALA A 222 -8.82 -8.54 -3.22
CA ALA A 222 -10.23 -8.33 -2.90
C ALA A 222 -10.86 -9.50 -2.13
N GLY A 223 -10.32 -10.71 -2.29
CA GLY A 223 -10.78 -11.94 -1.62
C GLY A 223 -10.24 -12.15 -0.19
N GLY A 224 -9.33 -11.30 0.30
CA GLY A 224 -8.77 -11.39 1.65
C GLY A 224 -7.76 -12.53 1.85
N ALA A 225 -7.02 -12.90 0.80
CA ALA A 225 -5.90 -13.84 0.87
C ALA A 225 -4.63 -13.20 1.44
#